data_AF-A0A0S4KJA9-F1
#
_entry.id   AF-A0A0S4KJA9-F1
#
_cell.length_a   1.000
_cell.length_b   1.000
_cell.length_c   1.000
_cell.angle_alpha   90.00
_cell.angle_beta   90.00
_cell.angle_gamma   90.00
#
_symmetry.space_group_name_H-M   'P 1'
#
loop_
_entity.id
_entity.type
_entity.pdbx_description
1 polymer ?
#
loop_
_entity_poly.entity_id
_entity_poly.type
_entity_poly.pdbx_seq_one_letter_code
_entity_poly.pdbx_strand_id
1 'polypeptide(L)'
;MSNLYGYLVAVVLCATWFAVDAQEAAGTEAPAIEQHTIPIQDIPPAAAAAAAPSADVPKRPAPRPTYRPDEKELSRIPDVTKNDKALKCSSCRAVAREVHERLWHVSKLRHGHPKHVELVDVIDPVCAQMGATYGLLLKNNEPTTEFSRNEKISRYQGAWINTYLERRCGEIMDQYDDDLIREALRHESLDAFRDRLCTKLEKTCQTRAEAVIEDL
;
A
#
# COMPACT_ATOMS: atom_id res chain seq x y z
N MET A 1 3.89 -41.80 -41.01
CA MET A 1 5.22 -41.18 -40.83
C MET A 1 5.06 -39.65 -40.86
N SER A 2 4.58 -39.04 -39.78
CA SER A 2 4.34 -37.58 -39.73
C SER A 2 4.30 -37.11 -38.27
N ASN A 3 5.45 -37.02 -37.58
CA ASN A 3 5.54 -36.36 -36.26
C ASN A 3 7.01 -36.11 -35.85
N LEU A 4 7.75 -35.38 -36.68
CA LEU A 4 9.12 -34.93 -36.33
C LEU A 4 9.37 -33.43 -36.58
N TYR A 5 8.43 -32.70 -37.19
CA TYR A 5 8.60 -31.27 -37.50
C TYR A 5 8.21 -30.31 -36.36
N GLY A 6 7.51 -30.78 -35.33
CA GLY A 6 7.07 -29.92 -34.22
C GLY A 6 8.16 -29.55 -33.22
N TYR A 7 9.19 -30.38 -33.05
CA TYR A 7 10.22 -30.17 -32.02
C TYR A 7 11.32 -29.18 -32.43
N LEU A 8 11.57 -29.02 -33.73
CA LEU A 8 12.65 -28.16 -34.22
C LEU A 8 12.32 -26.66 -34.15
N VAL A 9 11.04 -26.28 -34.19
CA VAL A 9 10.64 -24.86 -34.11
C VAL A 9 10.73 -24.32 -32.68
N ALA A 10 10.54 -25.17 -31.66
CA ALA A 10 10.62 -24.77 -30.26
C ALA A 10 12.05 -24.45 -29.80
N VAL A 11 13.08 -25.09 -30.39
CA VAL A 11 14.47 -24.88 -29.97
C VAL A 11 15.06 -23.58 -30.55
N VAL A 12 14.62 -23.17 -31.74
CA VAL A 12 15.15 -21.95 -32.40
C VAL A 12 14.65 -20.66 -31.74
N LEU A 13 13.47 -20.68 -31.12
CA LEU A 13 12.90 -19.48 -30.45
C LEU A 13 13.49 -19.21 -29.05
N CYS A 14 14.16 -20.17 -28.41
CA CYS A 14 14.86 -19.93 -27.13
C CYS A 14 16.24 -19.28 -27.30
N ALA A 15 16.84 -19.30 -28.49
CA ALA A 15 18.23 -18.88 -28.69
C ALA A 15 18.41 -17.37 -28.98
N THR A 16 17.33 -16.62 -29.25
CA THR A 16 17.43 -15.20 -29.64
C THR A 16 17.09 -14.21 -28.53
N TRP A 17 16.76 -14.68 -27.31
CA TRP A 17 16.42 -13.81 -26.17
C TRP A 17 17.56 -13.56 -25.17
N PHE A 18 18.79 -13.95 -25.50
CA PHE A 18 19.97 -13.75 -24.65
C PHE A 18 20.95 -12.68 -25.15
N ALA A 19 20.58 -11.88 -26.16
CA ALA A 19 21.50 -10.96 -26.83
C ALA A 19 21.12 -9.47 -26.73
N VAL A 20 20.42 -9.04 -25.68
CA VAL A 20 20.13 -7.62 -25.41
C VAL A 20 20.36 -7.32 -23.92
N ASP A 21 21.61 -7.38 -23.47
CA ASP A 21 22.02 -6.84 -22.15
C ASP A 21 23.55 -6.59 -22.11
N ALA A 22 24.08 -5.97 -23.14
CA ALA A 22 25.50 -5.64 -23.20
C ALA A 22 25.76 -4.32 -23.93
N GLN A 23 25.27 -3.18 -23.39
CA GLN A 23 25.83 -1.86 -23.64
C GLN A 23 25.15 -0.79 -22.77
N GLU A 24 25.76 -0.44 -21.64
CA GLU A 24 25.99 0.94 -21.18
C GLU A 24 26.55 0.91 -19.74
N ALA A 25 27.78 0.43 -19.63
CA ALA A 25 28.67 0.78 -18.52
C ALA A 25 29.50 1.98 -18.97
N ALA A 26 28.92 3.19 -18.90
CA ALA A 26 29.64 4.43 -19.15
C ALA A 26 29.43 5.37 -17.96
N GLY A 27 30.52 5.51 -17.20
CA GLY A 27 30.89 6.59 -16.27
C GLY A 27 29.80 7.54 -15.79
N THR A 28 29.44 7.40 -14.52
CA THR A 28 29.08 8.56 -13.70
C THR A 28 30.07 8.62 -12.55
N GLU A 29 31.00 9.57 -12.65
CA GLU A 29 31.86 10.00 -11.55
C GLU A 29 31.00 10.33 -10.33
N ALA A 30 31.28 9.66 -9.21
CA ALA A 30 30.67 9.97 -7.93
C ALA A 30 31.10 11.38 -7.51
N PRO A 31 30.17 12.28 -7.16
CA PRO A 31 30.55 13.57 -6.59
C PRO A 31 31.21 13.34 -5.22
N ALA A 32 32.38 13.94 -5.05
CA ALA A 32 33.10 13.98 -3.79
C ALA A 32 32.18 14.51 -2.68
N ILE A 33 31.88 13.65 -1.70
CA ILE A 33 31.14 14.03 -0.49
C ILE A 33 32.10 14.83 0.38
N GLU A 34 31.94 16.15 0.34
CA GLU A 34 32.58 17.08 1.27
C GLU A 34 32.05 16.77 2.68
N GLN A 35 32.93 16.26 3.55
CA GLN A 35 32.62 15.94 4.93
C GLN A 35 32.41 17.24 5.72
N HIS A 36 31.19 17.75 5.73
CA HIS A 36 30.78 18.78 6.70
C HIS A 36 30.79 18.17 8.11
N THR A 37 31.93 18.34 8.76
CA THR A 37 32.11 18.07 10.19
C THR A 37 31.26 19.08 10.95
N ILE A 38 30.09 18.64 11.42
CA ILE A 38 29.27 19.46 12.32
C ILE A 38 30.05 19.59 13.64
N PRO A 39 30.35 20.82 14.10
CA PRO A 39 31.00 21.00 15.39
C PRO A 39 30.09 20.48 16.49
N ILE A 40 30.61 19.52 17.27
CA ILE A 40 29.99 19.02 18.49
C ILE A 40 29.93 20.20 19.45
N GLN A 41 28.76 20.83 19.57
CA GLN A 41 28.50 21.80 20.63
C GLN A 41 28.34 21.02 21.94
N ASP A 42 29.14 21.43 22.92
CA ASP A 42 29.12 20.93 24.29
C ASP A 42 27.70 20.93 24.86
N ILE A 43 27.17 19.73 25.11
CA ILE A 43 25.93 19.55 25.84
C ILE A 43 26.26 19.76 27.32
N PRO A 44 25.71 20.80 27.99
CA PRO A 44 25.98 21.06 29.38
C PRO A 44 25.49 19.90 30.27
N PRO A 45 26.22 19.59 31.36
CA PRO A 45 25.87 18.49 32.26
C PRO A 45 24.52 18.71 32.91
N ALA A 46 23.74 17.63 32.95
CA ALA A 46 22.40 17.53 33.48
C ALA A 46 22.23 18.24 34.83
N ALA A 47 21.51 19.36 34.83
CA ALA A 47 20.92 19.91 36.03
C ALA A 47 19.84 18.93 36.52
N ALA A 48 20.02 18.44 37.74
CA ALA A 48 19.06 17.61 38.45
C ALA A 48 17.69 18.28 38.49
N ALA A 49 16.75 17.77 37.70
CA ALA A 49 15.37 18.20 37.70
C ALA A 49 14.67 17.68 38.95
N ALA A 50 14.26 18.62 39.79
CA ALA A 50 13.38 18.40 40.92
C ALA A 50 12.07 17.73 40.48
N ALA A 51 11.54 16.89 41.38
CA ALA A 51 10.31 16.13 41.22
C ALA A 51 9.14 17.01 40.74
N ALA A 52 8.65 16.71 39.54
CA ALA A 52 7.45 17.31 38.97
C ALA A 52 6.19 16.72 39.63
N PRO A 53 5.14 17.54 39.87
CA PRO A 53 3.91 17.09 40.48
C PRO A 53 3.06 16.26 39.51
N SER A 54 2.57 15.12 40.04
CA SER A 54 1.31 14.42 39.76
C SER A 54 0.78 14.41 38.32
N ALA A 55 0.85 13.21 37.73
CA ALA A 55 0.24 12.77 36.48
C ALA A 55 -1.14 13.38 36.19
N ASP A 56 -1.19 14.17 35.11
CA ASP A 56 -2.42 14.50 34.40
C ASP A 56 -3.09 13.22 33.92
N VAL A 57 -4.31 12.96 34.41
CA VAL A 57 -5.18 11.91 33.90
C VAL A 57 -5.38 12.18 32.41
N PRO A 58 -5.06 11.23 31.50
CA PRO A 58 -5.25 11.42 30.07
C PRO A 58 -6.71 11.78 29.80
N LYS A 59 -6.94 13.02 29.38
CA LYS A 59 -8.27 13.54 29.07
C LYS A 59 -8.86 12.63 28.00
N ARG A 60 -9.97 11.94 28.32
CA ARG A 60 -10.65 11.04 27.39
C ARG A 60 -10.82 11.77 26.06
N PRO A 61 -10.32 11.24 24.93
CA PRO A 61 -10.39 11.93 23.65
C PRO A 61 -11.85 12.26 23.36
N ALA A 62 -12.09 13.49 22.91
CA ALA A 62 -13.43 13.95 22.61
C ALA A 62 -14.12 12.96 21.66
N PRO A 63 -15.44 12.69 21.84
CA PRO A 63 -16.17 11.82 20.93
C PRO A 63 -15.98 12.33 19.50
N ARG A 64 -15.55 11.43 18.60
CA ARG A 64 -15.33 11.78 17.19
C ARG A 64 -16.63 12.38 16.64
N PRO A 65 -16.59 13.50 15.90
CA PRO A 65 -17.77 14.05 15.26
C PRO A 65 -18.41 12.95 14.40
N THR A 66 -19.70 12.66 14.63
CA THR A 66 -20.45 11.77 13.74
C THR A 66 -20.64 12.51 12.42
N TYR A 67 -19.91 12.10 11.39
CA TYR A 67 -20.02 12.67 10.05
C TYR A 67 -21.46 12.59 9.55
N ARG A 68 -22.00 13.73 9.11
CA ARG A 68 -23.26 13.84 8.38
C ARG A 68 -22.96 14.46 7.01
N PRO A 69 -23.04 13.69 5.91
CA PRO A 69 -22.81 14.23 4.57
C PRO A 69 -23.83 15.33 4.26
N ASP A 70 -23.39 16.37 3.56
CA ASP A 70 -24.33 17.34 2.97
C ASP A 70 -25.06 16.71 1.75
N GLU A 71 -26.21 17.27 1.34
CA GLU A 71 -27.00 16.72 0.22
C GLU A 71 -26.20 16.64 -1.10
N LYS A 72 -25.21 17.52 -1.27
CA LYS A 72 -24.34 17.56 -2.46
C LYS A 72 -23.27 16.48 -2.43
N GLU A 73 -22.78 16.10 -1.25
CA GLU A 73 -21.91 14.95 -1.04
C GLU A 73 -22.69 13.66 -1.25
N LEU A 74 -23.91 13.54 -0.69
CA LEU A 74 -24.80 12.40 -0.85
C LEU A 74 -25.07 12.07 -2.32
N SER A 75 -25.31 13.08 -3.16
CA SER A 75 -25.52 12.88 -4.61
C SER A 75 -24.28 12.42 -5.37
N ARG A 76 -23.08 12.57 -4.79
CA ARG A 76 -21.80 12.15 -5.37
C ARG A 76 -21.30 10.82 -4.80
N ILE A 77 -21.98 10.24 -3.82
CA ILE A 77 -21.64 8.90 -3.34
C ILE A 77 -22.02 7.93 -4.45
N PRO A 78 -21.07 7.18 -5.05
CA PRO A 78 -21.42 6.13 -5.99
C PRO A 78 -22.40 5.18 -5.30
N ASP A 79 -23.41 4.70 -6.03
CA ASP A 79 -24.40 3.78 -5.48
C ASP A 79 -23.69 2.55 -4.93
N VAL A 80 -23.48 2.55 -3.60
CA VAL A 80 -22.63 1.58 -2.90
C VAL A 80 -23.23 0.19 -3.08
N THR A 81 -24.55 0.09 -3.24
CA THR A 81 -25.24 -1.20 -3.41
C THR A 81 -24.91 -1.86 -4.74
N LYS A 82 -24.74 -1.08 -5.81
CA LYS A 82 -24.42 -1.59 -7.15
C LYS A 82 -22.92 -1.85 -7.33
N ASN A 83 -22.09 -1.07 -6.65
CA ASN A 83 -20.65 -1.03 -6.87
C ASN A 83 -19.82 -1.58 -5.69
N ASP A 84 -20.47 -2.21 -4.71
CA ASP A 84 -19.82 -2.67 -3.47
C ASP A 84 -18.59 -3.54 -3.75
N LYS A 85 -18.71 -4.53 -4.65
CA LYS A 85 -17.60 -5.42 -5.01
C LYS A 85 -16.40 -4.66 -5.60
N ALA A 86 -16.66 -3.75 -6.55
CA ALA A 86 -15.60 -2.98 -7.18
C ALA A 86 -14.89 -2.06 -6.17
N LEU A 87 -15.67 -1.40 -5.31
CA LEU A 87 -15.15 -0.51 -4.27
C LEU A 87 -14.35 -1.28 -3.20
N LYS A 88 -14.83 -2.46 -2.78
CA LYS A 88 -14.12 -3.36 -1.86
C LYS A 88 -12.83 -3.90 -2.46
N CYS A 89 -12.85 -4.33 -3.72
CA CYS A 89 -11.64 -4.77 -4.41
C CYS A 89 -10.63 -3.62 -4.52
N SER A 90 -11.07 -2.43 -4.93
CA SER A 90 -10.17 -1.28 -5.06
C SER A 90 -9.57 -0.83 -3.72
N SER A 91 -10.37 -0.78 -2.66
CA SER A 91 -9.88 -0.46 -1.31
C SER A 91 -8.90 -1.50 -0.79
N CYS A 92 -9.17 -2.80 -1.00
CA CYS A 92 -8.20 -3.84 -0.66
C CYS A 92 -6.87 -3.64 -1.40
N ARG A 93 -6.91 -3.34 -2.70
CA ARG A 93 -5.69 -3.09 -3.49
C ARG A 93 -4.91 -1.87 -2.99
N ALA A 94 -5.60 -0.82 -2.54
CA ALA A 94 -4.98 0.35 -1.95
C ALA A 94 -4.29 0.01 -0.63
N VAL A 95 -4.97 -0.72 0.27
CA VAL A 95 -4.40 -1.19 1.54
C VAL A 95 -3.19 -2.10 1.29
N ALA A 96 -3.33 -3.08 0.38
CA ALA A 96 -2.26 -4.01 0.02
C ALA A 96 -0.98 -3.27 -0.41
N ARG A 97 -1.12 -2.21 -1.20
CA ARG A 97 0.01 -1.39 -1.65
C ARG A 97 0.72 -0.68 -0.50
N GLU A 98 -0.03 0.00 0.38
CA GLU A 98 0.59 0.73 1.50
C GLU A 98 1.27 -0.20 2.49
N VAL A 99 0.63 -1.32 2.80
CA VAL A 99 1.18 -2.34 3.69
C VAL A 99 2.45 -2.94 3.06
N HIS A 100 2.39 -3.34 1.79
CA HIS A 100 3.54 -3.91 1.07
C HIS A 100 4.73 -2.95 1.04
N GLU A 101 4.52 -1.68 0.70
CA GLU A 101 5.61 -0.72 0.58
C GLU A 101 6.32 -0.47 1.92
N ARG A 102 5.58 -0.44 3.04
CA ARG A 102 6.17 -0.30 4.38
C ARG A 102 6.92 -1.53 4.83
N LEU A 103 6.30 -2.70 4.66
CA LEU A 103 6.92 -3.99 4.98
C LEU A 103 8.19 -4.20 4.14
N TRP A 104 8.14 -3.86 2.85
CA TRP A 104 9.29 -3.91 1.96
C TRP A 104 10.39 -2.95 2.40
N HIS A 105 10.04 -1.72 2.79
CA HIS A 105 11.00 -0.73 3.24
C HIS A 105 11.74 -1.18 4.51
N VAL A 106 11.02 -1.64 5.54
CA VAL A 106 11.65 -2.13 6.77
C VAL A 106 12.46 -3.40 6.53
N SER A 107 11.96 -4.30 5.67
CA SER A 107 12.68 -5.51 5.28
C SER A 107 14.00 -5.17 4.60
N LYS A 108 14.02 -4.19 3.68
CA LYS A 108 15.24 -3.71 3.04
C LYS A 108 16.23 -3.10 4.04
N LEU A 109 15.75 -2.28 4.98
CA LEU A 109 16.58 -1.67 6.04
C LEU A 109 17.18 -2.70 7.00
N ARG A 110 16.48 -3.82 7.21
CA ARG A 110 16.88 -4.92 8.09
C ARG A 110 17.51 -6.10 7.36
N HIS A 111 17.95 -5.90 6.11
CA HIS A 111 18.59 -6.94 5.29
C HIS A 111 17.77 -8.24 5.18
N GLY A 112 16.44 -8.13 5.11
CA GLY A 112 15.52 -9.28 5.00
C GLY A 112 15.15 -9.94 6.32
N HIS A 113 15.64 -9.43 7.46
CA HIS A 113 15.38 -10.00 8.78
C HIS A 113 14.77 -8.99 9.77
N PRO A 114 13.66 -8.31 9.43
CA PRO A 114 12.96 -7.46 10.38
C PRO A 114 12.38 -8.29 11.53
N LYS A 115 12.39 -7.75 12.75
CA LYS A 115 11.72 -8.40 13.88
C LYS A 115 10.22 -8.25 13.75
N HIS A 116 9.46 -9.21 14.30
CA HIS A 116 8.00 -9.15 14.29
C HIS A 116 7.46 -7.82 14.87
N VAL A 117 8.00 -7.35 16.00
CA VAL A 117 7.60 -6.06 16.59
C VAL A 117 7.82 -4.87 15.65
N GLU A 118 8.90 -4.89 14.86
CA GLU A 118 9.18 -3.82 13.90
C GLU A 118 8.20 -3.86 12.72
N LEU A 119 7.72 -5.05 12.34
CA LEU A 119 6.70 -5.21 11.31
C LEU A 119 5.35 -4.68 11.77
N VAL A 120 4.96 -4.97 13.02
CA VAL A 120 3.74 -4.43 13.63
C VAL A 120 3.81 -2.90 13.73
N ASP A 121 4.92 -2.36 14.25
CA ASP A 121 5.10 -0.91 14.41
C ASP A 121 4.97 -0.14 13.09
N VAL A 122 5.38 -0.72 11.96
CA VAL A 122 5.29 -0.04 10.65
C VAL A 122 3.91 -0.15 10.01
N ILE A 123 3.14 -1.21 10.29
CA ILE A 123 1.81 -1.42 9.69
C ILE A 123 0.69 -0.76 10.50
N ASP A 124 0.81 -0.66 11.83
CA ASP A 124 -0.16 -0.03 12.72
C ASP A 124 -0.63 1.36 12.25
N PRO A 125 0.27 2.30 11.86
CA PRO A 125 -0.17 3.63 11.44
C PRO A 125 -0.76 3.67 10.02
N VAL A 126 -0.74 2.58 9.24
CA VAL A 126 -1.19 2.57 7.83
C VAL A 126 -2.63 3.06 7.73
N CYS A 127 -3.54 2.47 8.49
CA CYS A 127 -4.97 2.74 8.32
C CYS A 127 -5.33 4.19 8.61
N ALA A 128 -4.70 4.80 9.62
CA ALA A 128 -4.91 6.21 9.96
C ALA A 128 -4.42 7.17 8.85
N GLN A 129 -3.48 6.76 8.00
CA GLN A 129 -2.94 7.58 6.93
C GLN A 129 -3.68 7.39 5.59
N MET A 130 -4.40 6.27 5.43
CA MET A 130 -5.13 5.96 4.20
C MET A 130 -6.07 7.08 3.77
N GLY A 131 -6.86 7.63 4.70
CA GLY A 131 -7.84 8.68 4.40
C GLY A 131 -7.23 10.00 3.92
N ALA A 132 -5.99 10.30 4.29
CA ALA A 132 -5.29 11.49 3.81
C ALA A 132 -4.61 11.25 2.45
N THR A 133 -4.09 10.04 2.25
CA THR A 133 -3.27 9.71 1.08
C THR A 133 -4.09 9.33 -0.14
N TYR A 134 -5.24 8.68 0.04
CA TYR A 134 -6.07 8.16 -1.06
C TYR A 134 -7.33 8.98 -1.30
N GLY A 135 -7.86 8.85 -2.51
CA GLY A 135 -9.18 9.36 -2.89
C GLY A 135 -9.70 8.59 -4.10
N LEU A 136 -10.99 8.72 -4.39
CA LEU A 136 -11.58 8.10 -5.58
C LEU A 136 -11.16 8.88 -6.83
N LEU A 137 -10.78 8.15 -7.88
CA LEU A 137 -10.45 8.73 -9.16
C LEU A 137 -11.66 9.47 -9.74
N LEU A 138 -11.46 10.68 -10.26
CA LEU A 138 -12.50 11.42 -10.99
C LEU A 138 -12.39 11.14 -12.48
N LYS A 139 -13.48 10.69 -13.11
CA LYS A 139 -13.61 10.58 -14.57
C LYS A 139 -14.82 11.41 -14.99
N ASN A 140 -14.63 12.37 -15.89
CA ASN A 140 -15.69 13.30 -16.31
C ASN A 140 -16.35 14.05 -15.13
N ASN A 141 -15.57 14.41 -14.10
CA ASN A 141 -16.04 15.02 -12.83
C ASN A 141 -16.95 14.14 -11.96
N GLU A 142 -17.05 12.85 -12.27
CA GLU A 142 -17.78 11.86 -11.46
C GLU A 142 -16.79 10.94 -10.74
N PRO A 143 -17.01 10.62 -9.45
CA PRO A 143 -16.16 9.70 -8.73
C PRO A 143 -16.38 8.28 -9.23
N THR A 144 -15.27 7.61 -9.56
CA THR A 144 -15.27 6.19 -9.92
C THR A 144 -15.15 5.33 -8.66
N THR A 145 -15.11 4.01 -8.82
CA THR A 145 -14.87 3.03 -7.75
C THR A 145 -13.39 2.78 -7.50
N GLU A 146 -12.49 3.45 -8.24
CA GLU A 146 -11.06 3.21 -8.18
C GLU A 146 -10.36 4.20 -7.25
N PHE A 147 -9.67 3.67 -6.24
CA PHE A 147 -8.80 4.46 -5.37
C PHE A 147 -7.46 4.77 -6.03
N SER A 148 -7.02 6.02 -5.90
CA SER A 148 -5.71 6.48 -6.34
C SER A 148 -5.05 7.35 -5.28
N ARG A 149 -3.73 7.22 -5.16
CA ARG A 149 -2.87 8.11 -4.37
C ARG A 149 -2.08 9.11 -5.21
N ASN A 150 -2.23 9.08 -6.54
CA ASN A 150 -1.45 9.93 -7.43
C ASN A 150 -1.97 11.38 -7.38
N GLU A 151 -1.11 12.30 -6.95
CA GLU A 151 -1.42 13.73 -6.85
C GLU A 151 -1.65 14.40 -8.21
N LYS A 152 -1.11 13.84 -9.30
CA LYS A 152 -1.29 14.38 -10.66
C LYS A 152 -2.68 14.11 -11.22
N ILE A 153 -3.48 13.26 -10.58
CA ILE A 153 -4.79 12.87 -11.06
C ILE A 153 -5.84 13.50 -10.15
N SER A 154 -6.90 14.05 -10.75
CA SER A 154 -8.03 14.59 -10.01
C SER A 154 -8.71 13.48 -9.20
N ARG A 155 -8.88 13.73 -7.90
CA ARG A 155 -9.46 12.79 -6.95
C ARG A 155 -10.54 13.45 -6.13
N TYR A 156 -11.55 12.66 -5.80
CA TYR A 156 -12.55 13.04 -4.83
C TYR A 156 -12.14 12.55 -3.44
N GLN A 157 -11.95 13.49 -2.53
CA GLN A 157 -11.67 13.27 -1.12
C GLN A 157 -12.87 13.82 -0.34
N GLY A 158 -13.71 12.91 0.14
CA GLY A 158 -14.85 13.22 1.00
C GLY A 158 -14.69 12.49 2.32
N ALA A 159 -15.24 13.04 3.41
CA ALA A 159 -15.06 12.45 4.73
C ALA A 159 -15.66 11.04 4.84
N TRP A 160 -16.70 10.72 4.07
CA TRP A 160 -17.23 9.35 3.97
C TRP A 160 -16.23 8.37 3.34
N ILE A 161 -15.46 8.79 2.33
CA ILE A 161 -14.47 7.95 1.65
C ILE A 161 -13.32 7.66 2.59
N ASN A 162 -12.85 8.69 3.29
CA ASN A 162 -11.77 8.56 4.25
C ASN A 162 -12.17 7.59 5.37
N THR A 163 -13.37 7.76 5.92
CA THR A 163 -13.94 6.87 6.94
C THR A 163 -14.12 5.45 6.41
N TYR A 164 -14.61 5.28 5.18
CA TYR A 164 -14.77 3.99 4.54
C TYR A 164 -13.43 3.26 4.41
N LEU A 165 -12.40 3.96 3.93
CA LEU A 165 -11.09 3.38 3.68
C LEU A 165 -10.33 3.08 4.98
N GLU A 166 -10.41 3.96 5.98
CA GLU A 166 -9.89 3.73 7.33
C GLU A 166 -10.52 2.49 7.96
N ARG A 167 -11.85 2.40 7.93
CA ARG A 167 -12.60 1.25 8.46
C ARG A 167 -12.21 -0.03 7.75
N ARG A 168 -12.19 0.02 6.41
CA ARG A 168 -11.90 -1.16 5.60
C ARG A 168 -10.47 -1.64 5.77
N CYS A 169 -9.52 -0.70 5.91
CA CYS A 169 -8.16 -1.02 6.27
C CYS A 169 -8.11 -1.70 7.63
N GLY A 170 -8.78 -1.15 8.65
CA GLY A 170 -8.84 -1.76 9.98
C GLY A 170 -9.36 -3.19 9.95
N GLU A 171 -10.46 -3.44 9.23
CA GLU A 171 -11.02 -4.79 9.07
C GLU A 171 -10.01 -5.77 8.42
N ILE A 172 -9.29 -5.35 7.38
CA ILE A 172 -8.28 -6.18 6.72
C ILE A 172 -7.08 -6.43 7.66
N MET A 173 -6.61 -5.41 8.37
CA MET A 173 -5.49 -5.54 9.29
C MET A 173 -5.86 -6.45 10.47
N ASP A 174 -7.01 -6.24 11.10
CA ASP A 174 -7.47 -7.01 12.26
C ASP A 174 -7.67 -8.50 11.93
N GLN A 175 -8.05 -8.82 10.68
CA GLN A 175 -8.33 -10.19 10.26
C GLN A 175 -7.10 -10.93 9.73
N TYR A 176 -6.12 -10.21 9.16
CA TYR A 176 -5.03 -10.81 8.40
C TYR A 176 -3.62 -10.34 8.82
N ASP A 177 -3.44 -9.63 9.92
CA ASP A 177 -2.14 -9.14 10.43
C ASP A 177 -1.03 -10.22 10.41
N ASP A 178 -1.30 -11.39 10.95
CA ASP A 178 -0.36 -12.52 11.00
C ASP A 178 0.05 -12.99 9.59
N ASP A 179 -0.90 -13.05 8.67
CA ASP A 179 -0.64 -13.45 7.28
C ASP A 179 0.17 -12.36 6.55
N LEU A 180 -0.15 -11.08 6.77
CA LEU A 180 0.58 -9.94 6.20
C LEU A 180 2.05 -9.94 6.65
N ILE A 181 2.30 -10.20 7.94
CA ILE A 181 3.65 -10.27 8.51
C ILE A 181 4.41 -11.49 7.96
N ARG A 182 3.76 -12.65 7.85
CA ARG A 182 4.40 -13.84 7.26
C ARG A 182 4.83 -13.61 5.81
N GLU A 183 4.05 -12.86 5.03
CA GLU A 183 4.37 -12.56 3.63
C GLU A 183 5.45 -11.47 3.48
N ALA A 184 5.55 -10.54 4.43
CA ALA A 184 6.65 -9.55 4.47
C ALA A 184 8.03 -10.22 4.39
N LEU A 185 8.16 -11.40 4.99
CA LEU A 185 9.39 -12.19 5.04
C LEU A 185 9.68 -12.96 3.74
N ARG A 186 8.71 -13.06 2.81
CA ARG A 186 8.85 -13.80 1.56
C ARG A 186 9.38 -12.97 0.40
N HIS A 187 9.56 -11.66 0.58
CA HIS A 187 10.04 -10.74 -0.47
C HIS A 187 9.26 -10.83 -1.78
N GLU A 188 7.94 -11.06 -1.71
CA GLU A 188 7.13 -11.17 -2.92
C GLU A 188 6.88 -9.81 -3.59
N SER A 189 6.63 -9.84 -4.91
CA SER A 189 6.29 -8.63 -5.66
C SER A 189 4.95 -8.07 -5.21
N LEU A 190 4.75 -6.76 -5.40
CA LEU A 190 3.49 -6.08 -5.04
C LEU A 190 2.26 -6.75 -5.67
N ASP A 191 2.36 -7.18 -6.93
CA ASP A 191 1.25 -7.85 -7.61
C ASP A 191 0.91 -9.21 -6.98
N ALA A 192 1.92 -10.00 -6.60
CA ALA A 192 1.71 -11.29 -5.93
C ALA A 192 1.08 -11.09 -4.54
N PHE A 193 1.56 -10.11 -3.78
CA PHE A 193 1.02 -9.74 -2.47
C PHE A 193 -0.43 -9.29 -2.57
N ARG A 194 -0.73 -8.38 -3.51
CA ARG A 194 -2.07 -7.88 -3.76
C ARG A 194 -3.03 -8.99 -4.16
N ASP A 195 -2.63 -9.86 -5.09
CA ASP A 195 -3.51 -10.92 -5.59
C ASP A 195 -3.77 -11.97 -4.49
N ARG A 196 -2.78 -12.25 -3.64
CA ARG A 196 -2.98 -13.12 -2.47
C ARG A 196 -3.95 -12.50 -1.48
N LEU A 197 -3.70 -11.27 -1.04
CA LEU A 197 -4.52 -10.59 -0.05
C LEU A 197 -5.96 -10.40 -0.56
N CYS A 198 -6.11 -9.80 -1.74
CA CYS A 198 -7.42 -9.36 -2.20
C CYS A 198 -8.24 -10.45 -2.90
N THR A 199 -7.60 -11.46 -3.48
CA THR A 199 -8.31 -12.53 -4.21
C THR A 199 -8.38 -13.82 -3.39
N LYS A 200 -7.32 -14.21 -2.68
CA LYS A 200 -7.29 -15.50 -1.95
C LYS A 200 -7.81 -15.38 -0.52
N LEU A 201 -7.34 -14.38 0.23
CA LEU A 201 -7.68 -14.20 1.64
C LEU A 201 -9.04 -13.50 1.78
N GLU A 202 -9.12 -12.28 1.27
CA GLU A 202 -10.29 -11.41 1.42
C GLU A 202 -11.39 -11.72 0.40
N LYS A 203 -11.04 -12.30 -0.75
CA LYS A 203 -11.98 -12.67 -1.84
C LYS A 203 -12.86 -11.51 -2.31
N THR A 204 -12.34 -10.29 -2.24
CA THR A 204 -13.05 -9.08 -2.72
C THR A 204 -12.80 -8.80 -4.19
N CYS A 205 -11.65 -9.21 -4.70
CA CYS A 205 -11.35 -9.14 -6.12
C CYS A 205 -11.65 -10.48 -6.80
N GLN A 206 -12.37 -10.44 -7.92
CA GLN A 206 -12.47 -11.59 -8.82
C GLN A 206 -11.13 -11.78 -9.56
N THR A 207 -10.77 -13.03 -9.83
CA THR A 207 -9.66 -13.28 -10.75
C THR A 207 -10.07 -12.84 -12.15
N ARG A 208 -9.12 -12.34 -12.94
CA ARG A 208 -9.38 -11.89 -14.32
C ARG A 208 -9.97 -13.01 -15.22
N ALA A 209 -9.85 -14.27 -14.79
CA ALA A 209 -10.42 -15.44 -15.47
C ALA A 209 -11.94 -15.59 -15.27
N GLU A 210 -12.50 -15.08 -14.16
CA GLU A 210 -13.94 -15.19 -13.86
C GLU A 210 -14.75 -14.03 -14.47
N ALA A 211 -14.13 -12.86 -14.64
CA ALA A 211 -14.79 -11.67 -15.18
C ALA A 211 -15.25 -11.82 -16.64
N VAL A 212 -14.75 -12.82 -17.38
CA VAL A 212 -15.13 -13.06 -18.78
C VAL A 212 -16.42 -13.90 -18.88
N ILE A 213 -16.84 -14.58 -17.82
CA ILE A 213 -17.97 -15.52 -17.86
C ILE A 213 -19.30 -14.82 -17.50
N GLU A 214 -19.30 -13.72 -16.74
CA GLU A 214 -20.53 -12.99 -16.37
C GLU A 214 -21.05 -12.02 -17.46
N ASP A 215 -20.29 -11.81 -18.54
CA ASP A 215 -20.67 -10.95 -19.68
C ASP A 215 -21.16 -11.73 -20.93
N LEU A 216 -21.41 -13.04 -20.80
CA LEU A 216 -21.98 -13.92 -21.84
C LEU A 216 -23.39 -14.39 -21.44
#